data_AF-A0A951FGU8-F1
#
_entry.id   AF-A0A951FGU8-F1
#
_cell.length_a   1.000
_cell.length_b   1.000
_cell.length_c   1.000
_cell.angle_alpha   90.00
_cell.angle_beta   90.00
_cell.angle_gamma   90.00
#
_symmetry.space_group_name_H-M   'P 1'
#
loop_
_entity.id
_entity.type
_entity.pdbx_description
1 polymer ?
#
loop_
_entity_poly.entity_id
_entity_poly.type
_entity_poly.pdbx_seq_one_letter_code
_entity_poly.pdbx_strand_id
1 'polypeptide(L)' 'RGYKTTAPTDAPEKIPHTLILDYTGKPEITQRLAKLLNIDLQYIQDASQESAPPSVDVVVRLGEDYQPPTESSSVTE' A
#
# COMPACT_ATOMS: atom_id res chain seq x y z
N ARG A 1 5.63 -14.92 -7.39
CA ARG A 1 4.80 -13.85 -7.98
C ARG A 1 4.70 -12.74 -6.93
N GLY A 2 5.25 -11.56 -7.24
CA GLY A 2 5.30 -10.41 -6.35
C GLY A 2 4.48 -9.25 -6.89
N TYR A 3 4.57 -8.09 -6.24
CA TYR A 3 3.92 -6.86 -6.68
C TYR A 3 4.83 -6.14 -7.68
N LYS A 4 4.23 -5.58 -8.74
CA LYS A 4 4.91 -4.62 -9.61
C LYS A 4 4.65 -3.23 -9.05
N THR A 5 5.71 -2.54 -8.63
CA THR A 5 5.61 -1.20 -8.08
C THR A 5 5.92 -0.16 -9.14
N THR A 6 5.19 0.94 -9.13
CA THR A 6 5.56 2.17 -9.84
C THR A 6 6.37 3.07 -8.90
N ALA A 7 7.03 4.08 -9.46
CA ALA A 7 7.68 5.09 -8.63
C ALA A 7 6.65 5.73 -7.68
N PRO A 8 6.99 5.89 -6.39
CA PRO A 8 6.11 6.58 -5.45
C PRO A 8 5.97 8.05 -5.86
N THR A 9 4.78 8.59 -5.65
CA THR A 9 4.48 10.01 -5.84
C THR A 9 4.01 10.59 -4.51
N ASP A 10 4.20 11.88 -4.31
CA ASP A 10 3.64 12.57 -3.15
C ASP A 10 2.13 12.39 -3.09
N ALA A 11 1.63 11.99 -1.91
CA ALA A 11 0.21 11.92 -1.67
C ALA A 11 -0.37 13.36 -1.64
N PRO A 12 -1.58 13.58 -2.17
CA PRO A 12 -2.19 14.91 -2.17
C PRO A 12 -2.44 15.45 -0.75
N GLU A 13 -2.57 14.56 0.24
CA GLU A 13 -2.81 14.90 1.63
C GLU A 13 -1.98 13.99 2.55
N LYS A 14 -1.48 14.57 3.64
CA LYS A 14 -0.90 13.81 4.75
C LYS A 14 -2.03 13.13 5.52
N ILE A 15 -1.91 11.83 5.72
CA ILE A 15 -2.89 11.03 6.46
C ILE A 15 -2.25 10.46 7.73
N PRO A 16 -3.00 10.37 8.84
CA PRO A 16 -2.46 9.89 10.10
C PRO A 16 -2.08 8.39 10.05
N HIS A 17 -2.84 7.61 9.26
CA HIS A 17 -2.68 6.17 9.15
C HIS A 17 -2.43 5.72 7.72
N THR A 18 -1.60 4.70 7.56
CA THR A 18 -1.32 4.07 6.28
C THR A 18 -2.55 3.35 5.75
N LEU A 19 -2.97 3.66 4.53
CA LEU A 19 -4.17 3.11 3.89
C LEU A 19 -3.81 2.30 2.65
N ILE A 20 -4.59 1.25 2.40
CA ILE A 20 -4.53 0.47 1.16
C ILE A 20 -5.87 0.65 0.44
N LEU A 21 -5.83 1.22 -0.76
CA LEU A 21 -6.97 1.39 -1.65
C LEU A 21 -7.00 0.22 -2.64
N ASP A 22 -8.05 -0.60 -2.60
CA ASP A 22 -8.27 -1.72 -3.53
C ASP A 22 -9.20 -1.28 -4.68
N TYR A 23 -8.66 -1.12 -5.87
CA TYR A 23 -9.47 -0.82 -7.06
C TYR A 23 -9.97 -2.08 -7.78
N THR A 24 -9.51 -3.26 -7.38
CA THR A 24 -9.88 -4.53 -8.02
C THR A 24 -11.14 -5.16 -7.43
N GLY A 25 -11.54 -4.74 -6.22
CA GLY A 25 -12.59 -5.37 -5.42
C GLY A 25 -12.22 -6.79 -4.97
N LYS A 26 -10.92 -7.10 -4.87
CA LYS A 26 -10.41 -8.43 -4.51
C LYS A 26 -9.60 -8.35 -3.21
N PRO A 27 -10.26 -8.55 -2.05
CA PRO A 27 -9.61 -8.39 -0.75
C PRO A 27 -8.45 -9.36 -0.51
N GLU A 28 -8.39 -10.50 -1.23
CA GLU A 28 -7.30 -11.46 -1.09
C GLU A 28 -5.91 -10.87 -1.39
N ILE A 29 -5.83 -9.96 -2.38
CA ILE A 29 -4.56 -9.35 -2.81
C ILE A 29 -4.09 -8.31 -1.80
N THR A 30 -5.03 -7.49 -1.31
CA THR A 30 -4.77 -6.40 -0.36
C THR A 30 -4.56 -6.90 1.06
N GLN A 31 -5.23 -7.97 1.49
CA GLN A 31 -4.96 -8.63 2.77
C GLN A 31 -3.53 -9.18 2.85
N ARG A 32 -3.03 -9.74 1.75
CA ARG A 32 -1.64 -10.22 1.69
C ARG A 32 -0.64 -9.06 1.76
N LEU A 33 -0.95 -7.96 1.08
CA LEU A 33 -0.12 -6.75 1.09
C LEU A 33 -0.11 -6.11 2.49
N ALA A 34 -1.26 -6.01 3.14
CA ALA A 34 -1.39 -5.47 4.49
C ALA A 34 -0.52 -6.24 5.49
N LYS A 35 -0.51 -7.58 5.42
CA LYS A 35 0.37 -8.42 6.25
C LYS A 35 1.86 -8.16 5.98
N LEU A 36 2.26 -7.92 4.74
CA LEU A 36 3.66 -7.64 4.39
C LEU A 36 4.11 -6.27 4.90
N LEU A 37 3.21 -5.29 4.90
CA LEU A 37 3.48 -3.93 5.35
C LEU A 37 3.14 -3.72 6.84
N ASN A 38 2.70 -4.78 7.54
CA ASN A 38 2.24 -4.73 8.92
C ASN A 38 1.13 -3.67 9.16
N ILE A 39 0.18 -3.57 8.23
CA ILE A 39 -0.98 -2.67 8.27
C ILE A 39 -2.21 -3.46 8.72
N ASP A 40 -3.01 -2.89 9.63
CA ASP A 40 -4.28 -3.50 10.04
C ASP A 40 -5.30 -3.53 8.89
N LEU A 41 -6.09 -4.60 8.83
CA LEU A 41 -7.10 -4.80 7.78
C LEU A 41 -8.19 -3.70 7.77
N GLN A 42 -8.39 -3.01 8.90
CA GLN A 42 -9.33 -1.88 8.98
C GLN A 42 -8.91 -0.68 8.13
N TYR A 43 -7.64 -0.62 7.73
CA TYR A 43 -7.08 0.43 6.88
C TYR A 43 -7.08 0.04 5.39
N ILE A 44 -7.70 -1.10 5.05
CA ILE A 44 -8.00 -1.46 3.67
C ILE A 44 -9.35 -0.86 3.29
N GLN A 45 -9.35 0.00 2.28
CA GLN A 45 -10.53 0.64 1.74
C GLN A 45 -10.84 0.05 0.36
N ASP A 46 -12.09 -0.37 0.18
CA ASP A 46 -12.59 -0.75 -1.15
C ASP A 46 -12.79 0.53 -1.97
N ALA A 47 -11.95 0.69 -2.99
CA ALA A 47 -11.99 1.76 -3.97
C ALA A 47 -12.45 1.22 -5.34
N SER A 48 -13.11 0.05 -5.37
CA SER A 48 -13.52 -0.64 -6.61
C SER A 48 -14.53 0.16 -7.43
N GLN A 49 -15.26 1.08 -6.78
CA GLN A 49 -16.21 1.99 -7.41
C GLN A 49 -15.57 3.33 -7.82
N GLU A 50 -14.32 3.57 -7.43
CA GLU A 50 -13.59 4.79 -7.76
C GLU A 50 -12.83 4.64 -9.07
N SER A 51 -12.50 5.78 -9.70
CA SER A 51 -11.66 5.77 -10.90
C SER A 51 -10.21 5.46 -10.52
N ALA A 52 -9.79 4.24 -10.79
CA ALA A 52 -8.41 3.80 -10.60
C ALA A 52 -7.45 4.56 -11.55
N PRO A 53 -6.21 4.84 -11.11
CA PRO A 53 -5.16 5.26 -12.02
C PRO A 53 -4.90 4.20 -13.11
N PRO A 54 -4.44 4.61 -14.32
CA PRO A 54 -4.26 3.67 -15.42
C PRO A 54 -3.23 2.60 -15.09
N SER A 55 -3.61 1.33 -15.27
CA SER A 55 -2.78 0.14 -14.97
C SER A 55 -2.39 -0.01 -13.50
N VAL A 56 -3.16 0.56 -12.58
CA VAL A 56 -2.95 0.42 -11.14
C VAL A 56 -4.12 -0.35 -10.52
N ASP A 57 -3.80 -1.47 -9.88
CA ASP A 57 -4.78 -2.32 -9.19
C ASP A 57 -4.97 -1.91 -7.72
N VAL A 58 -3.89 -1.46 -7.07
CA VAL A 58 -3.85 -1.15 -5.64
C VAL A 58 -2.99 0.08 -5.42
N VAL A 59 -3.45 1.02 -4.59
CA VAL A 59 -2.65 2.17 -4.15
C VAL A 59 -2.42 2.05 -2.64
N VAL A 60 -1.17 2.23 -2.22
CA VAL A 60 -0.82 2.34 -0.80
C VAL A 60 -0.51 3.79 -0.50
N ARG A 61 -1.28 4.40 0.40
CA ARG A 61 -1.02 5.75 0.91
C ARG A 61 -0.30 5.62 2.24
N LEU A 62 0.97 6.04 2.30
CA LEU A 62 1.76 6.00 3.52
C LEU A 62 1.30 7.09 4.48
N GLY A 63 0.95 6.70 5.71
CA GLY A 63 0.61 7.62 6.78
C GLY A 63 1.81 8.01 7.62
N GLU A 64 1.60 8.91 8.57
CA GLU A 64 2.62 9.29 9.56
C GLU A 64 3.04 8.13 10.47
N ASP A 65 2.18 7.13 10.60
CA ASP A 65 2.44 5.89 11.33
C ASP A 65 3.24 4.85 10.55
N TYR A 66 3.52 5.10 9.25
CA TYR A 66 4.25 4.14 8.45
C TYR A 66 5.69 4.02 8.91
N GLN A 67 6.03 2.85 9.43
CA GLN A 67 7.41 2.46 9.65
C GLN A 67 7.83 1.58 8.47
N PRO A 68 8.80 2.00 7.65
CA PRO A 68 9.30 1.13 6.60
C PRO A 68 9.81 -0.15 7.27
N PRO A 69 9.55 -1.33 6.68
CA PRO A 69 10.20 -2.54 7.16
C PRO A 69 11.68 -2.24 7.21
N THR A 70 12.31 -2.53 8.34
CA THR A 70 13.76 -2.37 8.48
C THR A 70 14.37 -3.31 7.47
N GLU A 71 14.67 -2.82 6.27
CA GLU A 71 15.67 -3.46 5.44
C GLU A 71 16.87 -3.55 6.36
N SER A 72 17.21 -4.77 6.78
CA SER A 72 18.54 -5.03 7.29
C SER A 72 19.46 -4.69 6.13
N SER A 73 19.84 -3.42 6.05
CA SER A 73 20.95 -2.94 5.25
C SER A 73 22.23 -3.50 5.87
N SER A 74 22.36 -4.81 5.84
CA SER A 74 23.64 -5.49 5.83
C SER A 74 24.18 -5.34 4.42
N VAL A 75 24.53 -4.11 4.04
CA VAL A 75 25.59 -3.93 3.04
C VAL A 75 26.86 -3.89 3.86
N THR A 76 27.39 -5.07 4.11
CA THR A 76 28.76 -5.30 4.53
C THR A 76 29.66 -5.01 3.31
N GLU A 77 30.79 -4.37 3.62
CA GLU A 77 31.99 -4.10 2.80
C GLU A 77 31.99 -2.91 1.84
#